data_AF-F3PPJ6-F1
#
_entry.id   AF-F3PPJ6-F1
#
_cell.length_a   1.000
_cell.length_b   1.000
_cell.length_c   1.000
_cell.angle_alpha   90.00
_cell.angle_beta   90.00
_cell.angle_gamma   90.00
#
_symmetry.space_group_name_H-M   'P 1'
#
loop_
_entity.id
_entity.type
_entity.pdbx_description
1 polymer ?
#
loop_
_entity_poly.entity_id
_entity_poly.type
_entity_poly.pdbx_seq_one_letter_code
_entity_poly.pdbx_strand_id
1 'polypeptide(L)'
;MYKQSNYNYFVPYKEEKFIYYNALTRNSFTMSKAEHERIQIEFADPISFELGFPTVFRHFKECGFFVKEGIDEIANLRFKYNKEVVYCSDVHITLCQNKEVQSMELLVVAIQKHLFDIINTIHPPTLHLDSTEEKTLSFYEEVFTPVAAYVEKQCKQNGISFRQQEAKEVGDDKCCSLNLPRLYRYVILNNGDVYSGEPGKKDSELWGKLANDGTIEWDEQQREQALSVPWFETEKCRRCKHLYLFSPICLRVINSKRGRCFQDLGVVTPEEMIVKEFEEKNA
;
A
#
# COMPACT_ATOMS: atom_id res chain seq x y z
N MET A 1 -28.12 1.28 16.69
CA MET A 1 -28.03 2.73 16.48
C MET A 1 -26.83 3.04 15.59
N TYR A 2 -26.96 4.02 14.71
CA TYR A 2 -25.96 4.42 13.73
C TYR A 2 -25.40 5.80 14.08
N LYS A 3 -24.12 6.02 13.77
CA LYS A 3 -23.44 7.32 13.80
C LYS A 3 -22.93 7.68 12.40
N GLN A 4 -22.72 8.97 12.15
CA GLN A 4 -21.98 9.40 10.97
C GLN A 4 -20.53 8.87 11.05
N SER A 5 -20.00 8.45 9.91
CA SER A 5 -18.57 8.11 9.79
C SER A 5 -17.71 9.36 10.01
N ASN A 6 -16.61 9.21 10.76
CA ASN A 6 -15.62 10.28 10.92
C ASN A 6 -14.95 10.67 9.59
N TYR A 7 -15.05 9.81 8.57
CA TYR A 7 -14.36 9.93 7.29
C TYR A 7 -15.26 10.42 6.15
N ASN A 8 -16.38 11.07 6.49
CA ASN A 8 -17.24 11.74 5.54
C ASN A 8 -16.69 13.13 5.15
N TYR A 9 -16.75 13.41 3.85
CA TYR A 9 -16.40 14.67 3.23
C TYR A 9 -17.53 15.15 2.32
N PHE A 10 -17.79 16.45 2.38
CA PHE A 10 -18.74 17.14 1.51
C PHE A 10 -18.00 18.32 0.90
N VAL A 11 -17.58 18.17 -0.36
CA VAL A 11 -16.66 19.09 -1.02
C VAL A 11 -17.43 19.87 -2.10
N PRO A 12 -17.45 21.21 -2.08
CA PRO A 12 -18.02 22.00 -3.18
C PRO A 12 -17.34 21.62 -4.51
N TYR A 13 -18.13 21.38 -5.55
CA TYR A 13 -17.61 20.89 -6.84
C TYR A 13 -18.41 21.47 -8.01
N LYS A 14 -17.74 22.27 -8.86
CA LYS A 14 -18.39 23.01 -9.96
C LYS A 14 -19.56 23.86 -9.44
N GLU A 15 -20.21 24.64 -10.32
CA GLU A 15 -21.31 25.50 -9.89
C GLU A 15 -22.49 24.65 -9.36
N GLU A 16 -22.94 24.96 -8.15
CA GLU A 16 -24.14 24.42 -7.48
C GLU A 16 -24.16 22.90 -7.18
N LYS A 17 -23.00 22.24 -7.08
CA LYS A 17 -22.91 20.83 -6.66
C LYS A 17 -21.92 20.60 -5.53
N PHE A 18 -22.12 19.48 -4.84
CA PHE A 18 -21.23 18.93 -3.81
C PHE A 18 -20.86 17.50 -4.15
N ILE A 19 -19.57 17.16 -4.02
CA ILE A 19 -19.12 15.78 -3.95
C ILE A 19 -19.34 15.27 -2.52
N TYR A 20 -20.10 14.19 -2.42
CA TYR A 20 -20.22 13.36 -1.24
C TYR A 20 -19.17 12.28 -1.34
N TYR A 21 -18.24 12.21 -0.38
CA TYR A 21 -17.14 11.26 -0.41
C TYR A 21 -16.91 10.64 0.96
N ASN A 22 -16.76 9.32 1.01
CA ASN A 22 -16.39 8.60 2.24
C ASN A 22 -15.01 7.94 2.08
N ALA A 23 -14.02 8.39 2.86
CA ALA A 23 -12.64 7.93 2.70
C ALA A 23 -12.41 6.47 3.13
N LEU A 24 -13.28 5.87 3.95
CA LEU A 24 -13.17 4.46 4.35
C LEU A 24 -13.47 3.52 3.19
N THR A 25 -14.51 3.85 2.42
CA THR A 25 -15.06 3.02 1.35
C THR A 25 -14.64 3.46 -0.04
N ARG A 26 -14.10 4.69 -0.18
CA ARG A 26 -13.82 5.35 -1.47
C ARG A 26 -15.08 5.46 -2.35
N ASN A 27 -16.26 5.44 -1.73
CA ASN A 27 -17.52 5.73 -2.42
C ASN A 27 -17.70 7.23 -2.56
N SER A 28 -18.20 7.63 -3.71
CA SER A 28 -18.34 9.03 -4.08
C SER A 28 -19.48 9.25 -5.05
N PHE A 29 -20.22 10.35 -4.89
CA PHE A 29 -21.27 10.79 -5.81
C PHE A 29 -21.46 12.30 -5.69
N THR A 30 -22.30 12.89 -6.55
CA THR A 30 -22.62 14.32 -6.49
C THR A 30 -24.07 14.55 -6.11
N MET A 31 -24.32 15.65 -5.42
CA MET A 31 -25.66 16.17 -5.14
C MET A 31 -25.69 17.66 -5.51
N SER A 32 -26.85 18.18 -5.91
CA SER A 32 -27.04 19.62 -6.02
C SER A 32 -26.92 20.28 -4.64
N LYS A 33 -26.66 21.59 -4.62
CA LYS A 33 -26.63 22.38 -3.38
C LYS A 33 -27.94 22.27 -2.58
N ALA A 34 -29.08 22.34 -3.25
CA ALA A 34 -30.39 22.22 -2.60
C ALA A 34 -30.60 20.83 -1.96
N GLU A 35 -30.16 19.76 -2.63
CA GLU A 35 -30.22 18.41 -2.07
C GLU A 35 -29.23 18.24 -0.91
N HIS A 36 -28.03 18.84 -1.01
CA HIS A 36 -27.06 18.86 0.09
C HIS A 36 -27.66 19.53 1.33
N GLU A 37 -28.21 20.73 1.20
CA GLU A 37 -28.81 21.45 2.33
C GLU A 37 -29.93 20.63 3.01
N ARG A 38 -30.79 19.98 2.22
CA ARG A 38 -31.85 19.10 2.76
C ARG A 38 -31.29 17.89 3.50
N ILE A 39 -30.34 17.18 2.90
CA ILE A 39 -29.85 15.93 3.48
C ILE A 39 -28.97 16.18 4.72
N GLN A 40 -28.29 17.32 4.82
CA GLN A 40 -27.51 17.66 6.01
C GLN A 40 -28.38 17.82 7.26
N ILE A 41 -29.64 18.24 7.11
CA ILE A 41 -30.62 18.29 8.21
C ILE A 41 -30.91 16.88 8.71
N GLU A 42 -31.16 15.94 7.80
CA GLU A 42 -31.41 14.54 8.14
C GLU A 42 -30.19 13.88 8.80
N PHE A 43 -28.98 14.22 8.36
CA PHE A 43 -27.74 13.70 8.94
C PHE A 43 -27.57 14.03 10.43
N ALA A 44 -28.16 15.12 10.91
CA ALA A 44 -28.07 15.53 12.31
C ALA A 44 -28.77 14.55 13.26
N ASP A 45 -29.79 13.82 12.80
CA ASP A 45 -30.48 12.79 13.56
C ASP A 45 -30.60 11.49 12.74
N PRO A 46 -29.60 10.58 12.84
CA PRO A 46 -29.60 9.32 12.10
C PRO A 46 -30.81 8.44 12.39
N ILE A 47 -31.42 8.54 13.58
CA ILE A 47 -32.59 7.73 13.96
C ILE A 47 -33.81 8.22 13.21
N SER A 48 -34.07 9.53 13.26
CA SER A 48 -35.17 10.13 12.51
C SER A 48 -34.98 9.97 11.01
N PHE A 49 -33.74 10.06 10.51
CA PHE A 49 -33.44 9.83 9.10
C PHE A 49 -33.72 8.39 8.66
N GLU A 50 -33.32 7.39 9.46
CA GLU A 50 -33.59 5.98 9.18
C GLU A 50 -35.10 5.67 9.16
N LEU A 51 -35.87 6.29 10.07
CA LEU A 51 -37.32 6.09 10.15
C LEU A 51 -38.10 6.85 9.05
N GLY A 52 -37.71 8.09 8.77
CA GLY A 52 -38.39 8.96 7.80
C GLY A 52 -38.08 8.61 6.34
N PHE A 53 -36.83 8.24 6.05
CA PHE A 53 -36.35 7.97 4.69
C PHE A 53 -35.53 6.67 4.60
N PRO A 54 -36.12 5.50 4.93
CA PRO A 54 -35.39 4.25 5.12
C PRO A 54 -34.58 3.79 3.90
N THR A 55 -35.09 4.03 2.69
CA THR A 55 -34.38 3.68 1.45
C THR A 55 -33.17 4.58 1.21
N VAL A 56 -33.31 5.89 1.46
CA VAL A 56 -32.22 6.87 1.30
C VAL A 56 -31.15 6.62 2.35
N PHE A 57 -31.56 6.45 3.61
CA PHE A 57 -30.66 6.11 4.71
C PHE A 57 -29.86 4.82 4.43
N ARG A 58 -30.53 3.78 3.90
CA ARG A 58 -29.87 2.53 3.51
C ARG A 58 -28.78 2.76 2.47
N HIS A 59 -29.03 3.59 1.46
CA HIS A 59 -28.02 3.90 0.44
C HIS A 59 -26.82 4.62 1.05
N PHE A 60 -27.02 5.62 1.91
CA PHE A 60 -25.94 6.29 2.61
C PHE A 60 -25.14 5.34 3.52
N LYS A 61 -25.80 4.41 4.18
CA LYS A 61 -25.15 3.35 4.97
C LYS A 61 -24.31 2.43 4.08
N GLU A 62 -24.83 1.98 2.94
CA GLU A 62 -24.09 1.14 1.98
C GLU A 62 -22.88 1.88 1.40
N CYS A 63 -23.01 3.19 1.17
CA CYS A 63 -21.91 4.05 0.76
C CYS A 63 -20.92 4.38 1.90
N GLY A 64 -21.17 3.93 3.14
CA GLY A 64 -20.27 4.11 4.29
C GLY A 64 -20.45 5.42 5.07
N PHE A 65 -21.44 6.25 4.74
CA PHE A 65 -21.67 7.52 5.44
C PHE A 65 -22.20 7.33 6.87
N PHE A 66 -22.89 6.22 7.12
CA PHE A 66 -23.33 5.83 8.46
C PHE A 66 -22.74 4.48 8.85
N VAL A 67 -22.21 4.40 10.06
CA VAL A 67 -21.65 3.19 10.66
C VAL A 67 -22.35 2.88 11.98
N LYS A 68 -22.38 1.62 12.40
CA LYS A 68 -22.96 1.27 13.72
C LYS A 68 -22.14 1.95 14.82
N GLU A 69 -22.78 2.44 15.88
CA GLU A 69 -22.10 3.19 16.94
C GLU A 69 -20.91 2.46 17.57
N GLY A 70 -21.04 1.14 17.78
CA GLY A 70 -19.98 0.28 18.34
C GLY A 70 -18.81 -0.02 17.40
N ILE A 71 -18.80 0.50 16.17
CA ILE A 71 -17.68 0.31 15.25
C ILE A 71 -16.56 1.31 15.57
N ASP A 72 -15.39 0.75 15.89
CA ASP A 72 -14.11 1.46 15.87
C ASP A 72 -13.58 1.47 14.43
N GLU A 73 -13.71 2.63 13.77
CA GLU A 73 -13.26 2.84 12.40
C GLU A 73 -11.72 2.79 12.27
N ILE A 74 -10.97 3.05 13.35
CA ILE A 74 -9.51 2.88 13.39
C ILE A 74 -9.16 1.40 13.47
N ALA A 75 -9.92 0.60 14.23
CA ALA A 75 -9.75 -0.85 14.25
C ALA A 75 -9.98 -1.47 12.85
N ASN A 76 -10.87 -0.91 12.04
CA ASN A 76 -11.01 -1.32 10.64
C ASN A 76 -9.71 -1.06 9.83
N LEU A 77 -9.01 0.03 10.09
CA LEU A 77 -7.74 0.35 9.42
C LEU A 77 -6.66 -0.63 9.83
N ARG A 78 -6.56 -0.93 11.14
CA ARG A 78 -5.66 -1.96 11.68
C ARG A 78 -5.90 -3.31 11.02
N PHE A 79 -7.16 -3.70 10.89
CA PHE A 79 -7.52 -4.95 10.22
C PHE A 79 -7.08 -4.95 8.75
N LYS A 80 -7.37 -3.88 7.99
CA LYS A 80 -6.93 -3.75 6.60
C LYS A 80 -5.40 -3.76 6.48
N TYR A 81 -4.70 -3.04 7.35
CA TYR A 81 -3.24 -3.02 7.42
C TYR A 81 -2.69 -4.43 7.68
N ASN A 82 -3.16 -5.11 8.72
CA ASN A 82 -2.69 -6.47 9.04
C ASN A 82 -2.97 -7.45 7.91
N LYS A 83 -4.13 -7.32 7.24
CA LYS A 83 -4.47 -8.11 6.05
C LYS A 83 -3.44 -7.92 4.93
N GLU A 84 -3.04 -6.67 4.67
CA GLU A 84 -2.09 -6.33 3.61
C GLU A 84 -0.63 -6.63 3.96
N VAL A 85 -0.25 -6.55 5.24
CA VAL A 85 1.13 -6.66 5.72
C VAL A 85 1.50 -8.09 6.10
N VAL A 86 0.61 -8.77 6.83
CA VAL A 86 0.87 -10.10 7.42
C VAL A 86 0.24 -11.20 6.58
N TYR A 87 -1.01 -11.00 6.12
CA TYR A 87 -1.77 -12.05 5.44
C TYR A 87 -1.70 -12.00 3.91
N CYS A 88 -0.97 -11.04 3.34
CA CYS A 88 -0.72 -11.00 1.90
C CYS A 88 0.31 -12.07 1.54
N SER A 89 -0.14 -13.07 0.79
CA SER A 89 0.68 -14.18 0.30
C SER A 89 1.33 -13.88 -1.06
N ASP A 90 1.05 -12.73 -1.67
CA ASP A 90 1.77 -12.32 -2.88
C ASP A 90 3.22 -12.02 -2.53
N VAL A 91 4.12 -12.52 -3.37
CA VAL A 91 5.56 -12.32 -3.22
C VAL A 91 5.99 -11.20 -4.13
N HIS A 92 6.79 -10.27 -3.60
CA HIS A 92 7.34 -9.17 -4.37
C HIS A 92 8.81 -8.94 -4.03
N ILE A 93 9.68 -9.30 -4.95
CA ILE A 93 11.12 -9.25 -4.75
C ILE A 93 11.71 -8.29 -5.77
N THR A 94 12.58 -7.40 -5.29
CA THR A 94 13.31 -6.48 -6.15
C THR A 94 14.80 -6.81 -6.07
N LEU A 95 15.46 -6.90 -7.22
CA LEU A 95 16.90 -7.10 -7.32
C LEU A 95 17.59 -5.77 -7.60
N CYS A 96 18.56 -5.41 -6.78
CA CYS A 96 19.25 -4.14 -6.87
C CYS A 96 20.78 -4.32 -6.80
N GLN A 97 21.50 -3.48 -7.52
CA GLN A 97 22.96 -3.44 -7.51
C GLN A 97 23.46 -2.37 -6.54
N ASN A 98 24.47 -2.71 -5.73
CA ASN A 98 25.23 -1.76 -4.93
C ASN A 98 26.73 -1.79 -5.34
N LYS A 99 27.55 -0.94 -4.70
CA LYS A 99 28.98 -0.76 -5.05
C LYS A 99 29.88 -1.96 -4.72
N GLU A 100 29.45 -2.86 -3.85
CA GLU A 100 30.22 -4.03 -3.43
C GLU A 100 29.74 -5.27 -4.18
N VAL A 101 30.63 -5.89 -4.95
CA VAL A 101 30.26 -6.97 -5.87
C VAL A 101 30.68 -8.31 -5.25
N GLN A 102 29.71 -9.15 -4.89
CA GLN A 102 29.94 -10.60 -4.82
C GLN A 102 30.06 -11.19 -6.23
N SER A 103 30.58 -12.40 -6.34
CA SER A 103 30.53 -13.17 -7.60
C SER A 103 29.09 -13.23 -8.11
N MET A 104 28.84 -12.64 -9.28
CA MET A 104 27.49 -12.57 -9.88
C MET A 104 26.91 -13.96 -10.16
N GLU A 105 27.76 -14.93 -10.52
CA GLU A 105 27.33 -16.32 -10.73
C GLU A 105 26.77 -16.97 -9.45
N LEU A 106 27.49 -16.84 -8.33
CA LEU A 106 27.05 -17.37 -7.04
C LEU A 106 25.75 -16.70 -6.58
N LEU A 107 25.63 -15.40 -6.80
CA LEU A 107 24.43 -14.63 -6.49
C LEU A 107 23.22 -15.13 -7.28
N VAL A 108 23.35 -15.33 -8.61
CA VAL A 108 22.26 -15.86 -9.45
C VAL A 108 21.78 -17.20 -8.93
N VAL A 109 22.71 -18.11 -8.62
CA VAL A 109 22.37 -19.44 -8.10
C VAL A 109 21.65 -19.34 -6.75
N ALA A 110 22.13 -18.47 -5.84
CA ALA A 110 21.51 -18.27 -4.54
C ALA A 110 20.07 -17.72 -4.68
N ILE A 111 19.87 -16.69 -5.52
CA ILE A 111 18.54 -16.10 -5.75
C ILE A 111 17.60 -17.13 -6.39
N GLN A 112 18.08 -17.91 -7.36
CA GLN A 112 17.26 -18.95 -8.00
C GLN A 112 16.81 -20.02 -7.01
N LYS A 113 17.70 -20.48 -6.12
CA LYS A 113 17.35 -21.44 -5.05
C LYS A 113 16.32 -20.86 -4.09
N HIS A 114 16.54 -19.63 -3.64
CA HIS A 114 15.60 -18.92 -2.77
C HIS A 114 14.18 -18.83 -3.37
N LEU A 115 14.11 -18.38 -4.64
CA LEU A 115 12.83 -18.25 -5.34
C LEU A 115 12.19 -19.60 -5.64
N PHE A 116 12.99 -20.63 -5.90
CA PHE A 116 12.51 -22.00 -6.03
C PHE A 116 11.85 -22.48 -4.73
N ASP A 117 12.50 -22.27 -3.58
CA ASP A 117 11.95 -22.64 -2.28
C ASP A 117 10.64 -21.90 -2.01
N ILE A 118 10.57 -20.59 -2.30
CA ILE A 118 9.32 -19.81 -2.19
C ILE A 118 8.20 -20.41 -3.05
N ILE A 119 8.47 -20.71 -4.32
CA ILE A 119 7.49 -21.25 -5.26
C ILE A 119 6.95 -22.60 -4.78
N ASN A 120 7.81 -23.47 -4.25
CA ASN A 120 7.44 -24.83 -3.87
C ASN A 120 6.90 -24.96 -2.44
N THR A 121 7.26 -24.05 -1.53
CA THR A 121 6.84 -24.11 -0.12
C THR A 121 5.68 -23.17 0.21
N ILE A 122 5.72 -21.94 -0.30
CA ILE A 122 4.71 -20.90 -0.02
C ILE A 122 3.59 -20.98 -1.07
N HIS A 123 3.95 -21.30 -2.31
CA HIS A 123 3.02 -21.38 -3.45
C HIS A 123 2.17 -20.11 -3.61
N PRO A 124 2.82 -18.94 -3.78
CA PRO A 124 2.13 -17.66 -3.81
C PRO A 124 1.14 -17.58 -5.00
N PRO A 125 0.00 -16.88 -4.86
CA PRO A 125 -0.90 -16.64 -5.99
C PRO A 125 -0.21 -15.85 -7.11
N THR A 126 0.61 -14.87 -6.72
CA THR A 126 1.38 -14.03 -7.64
C THR A 126 2.81 -13.85 -7.13
N LEU A 127 3.78 -13.93 -8.04
CA LEU A 127 5.17 -13.57 -7.81
C LEU A 127 5.57 -12.42 -8.72
N HIS A 128 5.99 -11.31 -8.12
CA HIS A 128 6.52 -10.12 -8.77
C HIS A 128 8.05 -10.08 -8.61
N LEU A 129 8.77 -9.97 -9.73
CA LEU A 129 10.22 -9.81 -9.75
C LEU A 129 10.60 -8.54 -10.52
N ASP A 130 11.21 -7.58 -9.83
CA ASP A 130 11.56 -6.28 -10.38
C ASP A 130 13.05 -5.95 -10.24
N SER A 131 13.52 -4.96 -11.00
CA SER A 131 14.89 -4.41 -10.89
C SER A 131 14.85 -2.89 -10.82
N THR A 132 15.68 -2.28 -9.95
CA THR A 132 15.79 -0.82 -9.81
C THR A 132 16.64 -0.17 -10.91
N GLU A 133 16.40 1.12 -11.16
CA GLU A 133 16.89 1.90 -12.31
C GLU A 133 18.41 2.17 -12.39
N GLU A 134 19.21 1.96 -11.34
CA GLU A 134 20.67 2.21 -11.37
C GLU A 134 21.47 1.11 -12.09
N LYS A 135 20.95 0.61 -13.22
CA LYS A 135 21.52 -0.50 -13.98
C LYS A 135 22.87 -0.10 -14.58
N THR A 136 23.92 -0.81 -14.17
CA THR A 136 24.93 -1.17 -15.16
C THR A 136 24.32 -2.24 -16.08
N LEU A 137 24.53 -2.13 -17.39
CA LEU A 137 24.01 -3.10 -18.38
C LEU A 137 24.35 -4.55 -17.94
N SER A 138 25.54 -4.74 -17.36
CA SER A 138 26.02 -6.03 -16.87
C SER A 138 25.16 -6.63 -15.76
N PHE A 139 24.71 -5.90 -14.73
CA PHE A 139 23.87 -6.51 -13.68
C PHE A 139 22.53 -7.00 -14.23
N TYR A 140 21.94 -6.25 -15.14
CA TYR A 140 20.67 -6.63 -15.73
C TYR A 140 20.78 -7.88 -16.60
N GLU A 141 21.82 -7.95 -17.42
CA GLU A 141 22.07 -9.08 -18.33
C GLU A 141 22.60 -10.32 -17.61
N GLU A 142 23.50 -10.14 -16.63
CA GLU A 142 24.18 -11.24 -15.94
C GLU A 142 23.41 -11.77 -14.73
N VAL A 143 22.57 -10.95 -14.09
CA VAL A 143 21.84 -11.34 -12.87
C VAL A 143 20.34 -11.35 -13.06
N PHE A 144 19.73 -10.21 -13.42
CA PHE A 144 18.28 -10.12 -13.45
C PHE A 144 17.65 -11.01 -14.53
N THR A 145 18.16 -10.93 -15.77
CA THR A 145 17.60 -11.67 -16.91
C THR A 145 17.63 -13.19 -16.70
N PRO A 146 18.75 -13.80 -16.26
CA PRO A 146 18.80 -15.24 -15.96
C PRO A 146 17.88 -15.66 -14.81
N VAL A 147 17.76 -14.83 -13.77
CA VAL A 147 16.83 -15.11 -12.65
C VAL A 147 15.39 -15.04 -13.13
N ALA A 148 15.01 -13.96 -13.83
CA ALA A 148 13.64 -13.77 -14.32
C ALA A 148 13.19 -14.92 -15.24
N ALA A 149 14.02 -15.32 -16.19
CA ALA A 149 13.73 -16.44 -17.09
C ALA A 149 13.56 -17.77 -16.34
N TYR A 150 14.40 -18.02 -15.32
CA TYR A 150 14.27 -19.22 -14.47
C TYR A 150 12.95 -19.20 -13.70
N VAL A 151 12.64 -18.09 -13.04
CA VAL A 151 11.45 -17.91 -12.19
C VAL A 151 10.17 -18.00 -12.99
N GLU A 152 10.11 -17.35 -14.17
CA GLU A 152 8.96 -17.43 -15.06
C GLU A 152 8.64 -18.88 -15.42
N LYS A 153 9.66 -19.68 -15.75
CA LYS A 153 9.52 -21.10 -16.04
C LYS A 153 8.97 -21.87 -14.83
N GLN A 154 9.52 -21.64 -13.63
CA GLN A 154 9.06 -22.30 -12.40
C GLN A 154 7.62 -21.91 -12.05
N CYS A 155 7.26 -20.63 -12.12
CA CYS A 155 5.90 -20.14 -11.88
C CYS A 155 4.90 -20.77 -12.85
N LYS A 156 5.24 -20.81 -14.15
CA LYS A 156 4.39 -21.44 -15.17
C LYS A 156 4.14 -22.93 -14.91
N GLN A 157 5.18 -23.65 -14.46
CA GLN A 157 5.06 -25.07 -14.11
C GLN A 157 4.18 -25.32 -12.88
N ASN A 158 4.11 -24.33 -11.98
CA ASN A 158 3.34 -24.41 -10.74
C ASN A 158 1.98 -23.69 -10.80
N GLY A 159 1.58 -23.14 -11.95
CA GLY A 159 0.31 -22.42 -12.08
C GLY A 159 0.26 -21.06 -11.36
N ILE A 160 1.43 -20.48 -11.06
CA ILE A 160 1.57 -19.20 -10.37
C ILE A 160 1.58 -18.05 -11.38
N SER A 161 0.88 -16.95 -11.07
CA SER A 161 0.95 -15.74 -11.90
C SER A 161 2.31 -15.07 -11.72
N PHE A 162 3.06 -14.93 -12.81
CA PHE A 162 4.33 -14.22 -12.81
C PHE A 162 4.18 -12.83 -13.43
N ARG A 163 4.77 -11.83 -12.78
CA ARG A 163 4.86 -10.47 -13.29
C ARG A 163 6.29 -9.95 -13.12
N GLN A 164 6.76 -9.20 -14.10
CA GLN A 164 8.01 -8.48 -14.02
C GLN A 164 7.81 -7.06 -14.53
N GLN A 165 8.50 -6.11 -13.92
CA GLN A 165 8.61 -4.76 -14.44
C GLN A 165 10.06 -4.43 -14.74
N GLU A 166 10.32 -4.06 -15.99
CA GLU A 166 11.58 -3.44 -16.38
C GLU A 166 11.54 -1.98 -15.96
N ALA A 167 12.61 -1.53 -15.29
CA ALA A 167 12.90 -0.13 -15.00
C ALA A 167 12.53 0.79 -16.18
N LYS A 168 11.45 1.55 -16.05
CA LYS A 168 11.14 2.71 -16.90
C LYS A 168 11.58 3.95 -16.15
N GLU A 169 12.15 4.92 -16.88
CA GLU A 169 12.58 6.22 -16.37
C GLU A 169 11.62 6.76 -15.30
N VAL A 170 12.16 7.18 -14.15
CA VAL A 170 11.44 7.88 -13.07
C VAL A 170 10.58 9.03 -13.63
N GLY A 171 9.36 8.67 -14.00
CA GLY A 171 8.30 9.54 -14.46
C GLY A 171 6.99 8.94 -13.98
N ASP A 172 6.74 9.06 -12.68
CA ASP A 172 5.41 8.85 -12.06
C ASP A 172 4.69 7.52 -12.36
N ASP A 173 5.40 6.44 -12.71
CA ASP A 173 4.77 5.17 -13.08
C ASP A 173 4.41 4.34 -11.83
N LYS A 174 3.25 4.71 -11.26
CA LYS A 174 2.11 3.96 -10.71
C LYS A 174 2.18 2.46 -10.32
N CYS A 175 3.22 1.68 -10.60
CA CYS A 175 3.12 0.23 -10.46
C CYS A 175 3.50 -0.32 -9.06
N CYS A 176 4.26 0.41 -8.24
CA CYS A 176 4.53 0.01 -6.85
C CYS A 176 4.44 1.15 -5.85
N SER A 177 3.22 1.65 -5.65
CA SER A 177 2.83 2.62 -4.62
C SER A 177 2.93 2.10 -3.16
N LEU A 178 3.64 1.00 -2.89
CA LEU A 178 3.47 0.23 -1.67
C LEU A 178 4.64 0.42 -0.70
N ASN A 179 4.57 1.50 0.08
CA ASN A 179 5.49 1.80 1.17
C ASN A 179 5.20 0.99 2.46
N LEU A 180 4.43 -0.11 2.35
CA LEU A 180 4.09 -0.97 3.47
C LEU A 180 5.08 -2.14 3.53
N PRO A 181 5.76 -2.38 4.66
CA PRO A 181 6.50 -3.61 4.85
C PRO A 181 5.49 -4.77 4.72
N ARG A 182 5.83 -5.81 3.96
CA ARG A 182 5.04 -7.05 3.89
C ARG A 182 5.96 -8.22 4.17
N LEU A 183 5.40 -9.31 4.68
CA LEU A 183 6.17 -10.50 5.02
C LEU A 183 7.03 -11.01 3.85
N TYR A 184 6.47 -10.97 2.63
CA TYR A 184 7.12 -11.40 1.39
C TYR A 184 7.40 -10.27 0.41
N ARG A 185 7.67 -9.07 0.94
CA ARG A 185 8.21 -7.96 0.16
C ARG A 185 9.58 -7.54 0.68
N TYR A 186 10.60 -7.64 -0.16
CA TYR A 186 11.96 -7.20 0.18
C TYR A 186 12.82 -7.02 -1.07
N VAL A 187 13.94 -6.33 -0.89
CA VAL A 187 14.94 -6.05 -1.90
C VAL A 187 16.18 -6.88 -1.59
N ILE A 188 16.75 -7.56 -2.58
CA ILE A 188 18.00 -8.28 -2.46
C ILE A 188 19.08 -7.49 -3.21
N LEU A 189 20.16 -7.17 -2.50
CA LEU A 189 21.34 -6.54 -3.07
C LEU A 189 22.30 -7.58 -3.65
N ASN A 190 23.15 -7.13 -4.57
CA ASN A 190 24.19 -7.96 -5.18
C ASN A 190 25.29 -8.44 -4.22
N ASN A 191 25.36 -7.91 -3.00
CA ASN A 191 26.22 -8.41 -1.92
C ASN A 191 25.50 -9.42 -0.99
N GLY A 192 24.26 -9.78 -1.32
CA GLY A 192 23.40 -10.68 -0.54
C GLY A 192 22.59 -10.00 0.56
N ASP A 193 22.78 -8.71 0.83
CA ASP A 193 22.00 -8.03 1.86
C ASP A 193 20.53 -7.91 1.45
N VAL A 194 19.62 -8.11 2.41
CA VAL A 194 18.18 -8.13 2.18
C VAL A 194 17.50 -7.01 2.95
N TYR A 195 16.75 -6.15 2.25
CA TYR A 195 16.09 -4.97 2.81
C TYR A 195 14.57 -5.04 2.74
N SER A 196 13.87 -4.46 3.70
CA SER A 196 12.40 -4.38 3.71
C SER A 196 11.79 -3.47 2.65
N GLY A 197 12.61 -2.59 2.07
CA GLY A 197 12.20 -1.46 1.24
C GLY A 197 13.41 -0.88 0.51
N GLU A 198 13.45 0.44 0.33
CA GLU A 198 14.52 1.09 -0.43
C GLU A 198 15.90 0.91 0.23
N PRO A 199 16.85 0.20 -0.41
CA PRO A 199 18.13 -0.11 0.20
C PRO A 199 18.97 1.16 0.50
N GLY A 200 19.71 1.13 1.61
CA GLY A 200 20.71 2.15 1.95
C GLY A 200 20.16 3.46 2.53
N LYS A 201 18.85 3.60 2.75
CA LYS A 201 18.27 4.79 3.41
C LYS A 201 18.42 4.76 4.92
N LYS A 202 18.33 3.59 5.56
CA LYS A 202 18.48 3.38 7.01
C LYS A 202 18.99 1.97 7.31
N ASP A 203 19.87 1.84 8.31
CA ASP A 203 20.34 0.53 8.78
C ASP A 203 19.20 -0.34 9.33
N SER A 204 18.14 0.30 9.86
CA SER A 204 16.92 -0.36 10.37
C SER A 204 16.08 -1.07 9.30
N GLU A 205 16.45 -0.97 8.04
CA GLU A 205 15.76 -1.61 6.92
C GLU A 205 16.52 -2.86 6.44
N LEU A 206 17.72 -3.14 6.95
CA LEU A 206 18.47 -4.37 6.70
C LEU A 206 17.84 -5.52 7.50
N TRP A 207 17.11 -6.38 6.81
CA TRP A 207 16.34 -7.48 7.39
C TRP A 207 17.05 -8.83 7.37
N GLY A 208 18.16 -8.97 6.66
CA GLY A 208 18.88 -10.23 6.64
C GLY A 208 19.93 -10.32 5.56
N LYS A 209 20.43 -11.54 5.37
CA LYS A 209 21.47 -11.85 4.39
C LYS A 209 21.17 -13.15 3.66
N LEU A 210 21.22 -13.10 2.34
CA LEU A 210 21.12 -14.25 1.46
C LEU A 210 22.42 -15.06 1.52
N ALA A 211 22.31 -16.33 1.90
CA ALA A 211 23.40 -17.29 1.87
C ALA A 211 23.50 -17.97 0.50
N ASN A 212 24.66 -18.58 0.21
CA ASN A 212 24.95 -19.25 -1.07
C ASN A 212 24.06 -20.49 -1.35
N ASP A 213 23.43 -21.03 -0.31
CA ASP A 213 22.48 -22.13 -0.43
C ASP A 213 21.06 -21.67 -0.79
N GLY A 214 20.83 -20.35 -0.87
CA GLY A 214 19.53 -19.76 -1.17
C GLY A 214 18.67 -19.48 0.05
N THR A 215 19.13 -19.79 1.26
CA THR A 215 18.44 -19.41 2.49
C THR A 215 18.71 -17.94 2.83
N ILE A 216 17.75 -17.27 3.45
CA ILE A 216 17.95 -15.94 4.02
C ILE A 216 18.07 -16.09 5.54
N GLU A 217 19.20 -15.64 6.08
CA GLU A 217 19.39 -15.44 7.52
C GLU A 217 18.68 -14.15 7.91
N TRP A 218 17.45 -14.27 8.40
CA TRP A 218 16.61 -13.13 8.79
C TRP A 218 17.01 -12.58 10.17
N ASP A 219 17.04 -11.26 10.28
CA ASP A 219 16.93 -10.55 11.55
C ASP A 219 15.45 -10.49 11.96
N GLU A 220 14.98 -11.54 12.64
CA GLU A 220 13.59 -11.66 13.04
C GLU A 220 13.16 -10.54 14.00
N GLN A 221 14.08 -10.02 14.83
CA GLN A 221 13.77 -8.91 15.73
C GLN A 221 13.43 -7.64 14.94
N GLN A 222 14.22 -7.30 13.91
CA GLN A 222 13.92 -6.16 13.05
C GLN A 222 12.64 -6.36 12.23
N ARG A 223 12.41 -7.57 11.71
CA ARG A 223 11.19 -7.90 10.96
C ARG A 223 9.95 -7.78 11.82
N GLU A 224 9.97 -8.36 13.02
CA GLU A 224 8.88 -8.26 13.98
C GLU A 224 8.58 -6.80 14.32
N GLN A 225 9.61 -5.99 14.58
CA GLN A 225 9.43 -4.57 14.89
C GLN A 225 8.78 -3.80 13.72
N ALA A 226 9.17 -4.10 12.49
CA ALA A 226 8.67 -3.40 11.29
C ALA A 226 7.26 -3.85 10.87
N LEU A 227 6.91 -5.12 11.10
CA LEU A 227 5.61 -5.70 10.71
C LEU A 227 4.53 -5.56 11.79
N SER A 228 4.91 -5.48 13.07
CA SER A 228 3.96 -5.53 14.21
C SER A 228 3.26 -4.21 14.51
N VAL A 229 3.85 -3.07 14.15
CA VAL A 229 3.33 -1.74 14.52
C VAL A 229 2.84 -1.00 13.28
N PRO A 230 1.51 -0.79 13.14
CA PRO A 230 1.00 0.06 12.08
C PRO A 230 1.57 1.49 12.21
N TRP A 231 2.05 2.04 11.09
CA TRP A 231 2.68 3.36 11.03
C TRP A 231 1.79 4.51 11.56
N PHE A 232 0.48 4.28 11.65
CA PHE A 232 -0.53 5.25 12.07
C PHE A 232 -0.95 5.14 13.54
N GLU A 233 -0.27 4.37 14.40
CA GLU A 233 -0.62 4.25 15.83
C GLU A 233 -0.25 5.48 16.69
N THR A 234 0.34 6.52 16.10
CA THR A 234 0.60 7.77 16.83
C THR A 234 -0.71 8.43 17.29
N GLU A 235 -0.68 9.17 18.39
CA GLU A 235 -1.87 9.91 18.88
C GLU A 235 -2.42 10.88 17.82
N LYS A 236 -1.53 11.57 17.08
CA LYS A 236 -1.90 12.48 15.98
C LYS A 236 -2.63 11.74 14.86
N CYS A 237 -2.15 10.56 14.45
CA CYS A 237 -2.77 9.78 13.39
C CYS A 237 -4.12 9.18 13.81
N ARG A 238 -4.24 8.64 15.02
CA ARG A 238 -5.50 8.05 15.52
C ARG A 238 -6.65 9.06 15.61
N ARG A 239 -6.35 10.35 15.74
CA ARG A 239 -7.32 11.45 15.74
C ARG A 239 -7.49 12.14 14.38
N CYS A 240 -6.76 11.71 13.35
CA CYS A 240 -6.74 12.38 12.06
C CYS A 240 -7.93 11.96 11.18
N LYS A 241 -8.83 12.92 10.88
CA LYS A 241 -9.93 12.76 9.93
C LYS A 241 -9.46 12.39 8.51
N HIS A 242 -8.23 12.76 8.15
CA HIS A 242 -7.66 12.56 6.82
C HIS A 242 -6.81 11.30 6.69
N LEU A 243 -6.73 10.49 7.75
CA LEU A 243 -5.87 9.31 7.78
C LEU A 243 -6.15 8.37 6.60
N TYR A 244 -7.41 8.04 6.35
CA TYR A 244 -7.78 7.15 5.25
C TYR A 244 -7.58 7.79 3.88
N LEU A 245 -7.90 9.07 3.73
CA LEU A 245 -7.77 9.81 2.47
C LEU A 245 -6.31 9.82 2.01
N PHE A 246 -5.41 10.22 2.91
CA PHE A 246 -3.99 10.37 2.63
C PHE A 246 -3.13 9.15 2.98
N SER A 247 -3.71 8.03 3.40
CA SER A 247 -2.96 6.85 3.88
C SER A 247 -1.73 6.48 3.01
N PRO A 248 -1.85 6.37 1.66
CA PRO A 248 -0.70 6.06 0.81
C PRO A 248 0.40 7.13 0.82
N ILE A 249 0.05 8.40 0.98
CA ILE A 249 0.96 9.55 0.98
C ILE A 249 1.60 9.73 2.36
N CYS A 250 0.79 9.69 3.42
CA CYS A 250 1.22 9.77 4.81
C CYS A 250 2.30 8.73 5.11
N LEU A 251 2.11 7.50 4.64
CA LEU A 251 3.08 6.44 4.77
C LEU A 251 4.44 6.79 4.13
N ARG A 252 4.46 7.29 2.89
CA ARG A 252 5.73 7.70 2.24
C ARG A 252 6.40 8.84 2.98
N VAL A 253 5.62 9.80 3.47
CA VAL A 253 6.15 10.97 4.18
C VAL A 253 6.71 10.57 5.54
N ILE A 254 6.04 9.70 6.28
CA ILE A 254 6.53 9.19 7.56
C ILE A 254 7.85 8.45 7.37
N ASN A 255 7.93 7.60 6.34
CA ASN A 255 9.14 6.83 6.03
C ASN A 255 10.30 7.73 5.58
N SER A 256 10.04 8.75 4.76
CA SER A 256 11.09 9.61 4.16
C SER A 256 11.50 10.82 5.01
N LYS A 257 10.61 11.44 5.79
CA LYS A 257 10.85 12.73 6.48
C LYS A 257 10.85 12.63 8.01
N ARG A 258 11.26 11.49 8.57
CA ARG A 258 11.39 11.25 10.03
C ARG A 258 10.07 11.47 10.79
N GLY A 259 8.96 10.92 10.29
CA GLY A 259 7.68 10.95 11.01
C GLY A 259 6.92 12.29 11.00
N ARG A 260 7.24 13.23 10.09
CA ARG A 260 6.42 14.45 9.92
C ARG A 260 5.04 14.13 9.32
N CYS A 261 4.01 14.89 9.71
CA CYS A 261 2.68 14.71 9.14
C CYS A 261 2.65 15.30 7.73
N PHE A 262 1.94 14.64 6.81
CA PHE A 262 1.74 15.16 5.45
C PHE A 262 1.07 16.54 5.45
N GLN A 263 0.12 16.78 6.34
CA GLN A 263 -0.54 18.09 6.45
C GLN A 263 0.42 19.21 6.80
N ASP A 264 1.50 18.92 7.53
CA ASP A 264 2.52 19.91 7.89
C ASP A 264 3.35 20.34 6.65
N LEU A 265 3.24 19.61 5.53
CA LEU A 265 3.93 19.93 4.27
C LEU A 265 3.11 20.83 3.34
N GLY A 266 1.80 20.99 3.58
CA GLY A 266 0.94 21.91 2.82
C GLY A 266 0.86 21.68 1.31
N VAL A 267 1.12 20.46 0.82
CA VAL A 267 1.28 20.18 -0.62
C VAL A 267 -0.05 19.99 -1.35
N VAL A 268 -1.01 19.31 -0.71
CA VAL A 268 -2.33 19.01 -1.28
C VAL A 268 -3.38 19.06 -0.19
N THR A 269 -4.48 19.76 -0.45
CA THR A 269 -5.64 19.83 0.45
C THR A 269 -6.52 18.58 0.33
N PRO A 270 -7.28 18.21 1.38
CA PRO A 270 -8.24 17.11 1.29
C PRO A 270 -9.21 17.26 0.12
N GLU A 271 -9.68 18.48 -0.13
CA GLU A 271 -10.61 18.83 -1.19
C GLU A 271 -10.03 18.56 -2.58
N GLU A 272 -8.80 19.01 -2.85
CA GLU A 272 -8.11 18.76 -4.11
C GLU A 272 -7.91 17.26 -4.37
N MET A 273 -7.56 16.50 -3.32
CA MET A 273 -7.38 15.05 -3.43
C MET A 273 -8.71 14.34 -3.76
N ILE A 274 -9.80 14.76 -3.12
CA ILE A 274 -11.14 14.20 -3.35
C ILE A 274 -11.64 14.53 -4.75
N VAL A 275 -11.47 15.78 -5.20
CA VAL A 275 -11.86 16.18 -6.56
C VAL A 275 -11.10 15.36 -7.60
N LYS A 276 -9.78 15.21 -7.43
CA LYS A 276 -8.96 14.40 -8.32
C LYS A 276 -9.43 12.94 -8.38
N GLU A 277 -9.61 12.30 -7.23
CA GLU A 277 -10.01 10.89 -7.16
C GLU A 277 -11.44 10.69 -7.71
N PHE A 278 -12.33 11.65 -7.50
CA PHE A 278 -13.66 11.65 -8.09
C PHE A 278 -13.61 11.75 -9.62
N GLU A 279 -12.81 12.66 -10.17
CA GLU A 279 -12.67 12.83 -11.61
C GLU A 279 -12.01 11.62 -12.28
N GLU A 280 -10.97 11.03 -11.68
CA GLU A 280 -10.32 9.81 -12.16
C GLU A 280 -11.28 8.61 -12.22
N LYS A 281 -12.25 8.52 -11.30
CA LYS A 281 -13.24 7.43 -11.27
C LYS A 281 -14.36 7.59 -12.31
N ASN A 282 -14.59 8.81 -12.78
CA ASN A 282 -15.69 9.15 -13.71
C ASN A 282 -15.19 9.56 -15.11
N ALA A 283 -13.89 9.45 -15.36
CA ALA A 283 -13.27 9.60 -16.68
C ALA A 283 -13.33 8.27 -17.46
#